data_AF-A0A1H6XWF3-F1
#
_entry.id   AF-A0A1H6XWF3-F1
#
_cell.length_a   1.000
_cell.length_b   1.000
_cell.length_c   1.000
_cell.angle_alpha   90.00
_cell.angle_beta   90.00
_cell.angle_gamma   90.00
#
_symmetry.space_group_name_H-M   'P 1'
#
loop_
_entity.id
_entity.type
_entity.pdbx_description
1 polymer ?
#
loop_
_entity_poly.entity_id
_entity_poly.type
_entity_poly.pdbx_seq_one_letter_code
_entity_poly.pdbx_strand_id
1 'polypeptide(L)'
;MEAEMMAFMVEEIKNSFTCLFNPLQLHDDTYLQILQQPNFPATHLQVIYRQLSGIYRLRYGSNQLELLFDGKSHFEKYQEDWSACLKSWLRKLGTDEGFVKAMLRITLLYDSPTRAQFAENRCKTLINDYFGLLIIKRKGTLLLKTGS
;
A
#
# COMPACT_ATOMS: atom_id res chain seq x y z
N MET A 1 14.41 3.42 -4.12
CA MET A 1 13.41 2.37 -3.90
C MET A 1 12.17 2.83 -3.11
N GLU A 2 12.24 3.21 -1.83
CA GLU A 2 11.00 3.55 -1.07
C GLU A 2 10.20 4.69 -1.71
N ALA A 3 10.83 5.82 -2.03
CA ALA A 3 10.16 6.94 -2.70
C ALA A 3 9.57 6.55 -4.07
N GLU A 4 10.30 5.76 -4.84
CA GLU A 4 9.88 5.23 -6.14
C GLU A 4 8.66 4.31 -6.02
N MET A 5 8.66 3.41 -5.03
CA MET A 5 7.53 2.52 -4.78
C MET A 5 6.31 3.27 -4.24
N MET A 6 6.51 4.32 -3.43
CA MET A 6 5.41 5.19 -3.00
C MET A 6 4.82 5.98 -4.19
N ALA A 7 5.65 6.47 -5.10
CA ALA A 7 5.17 7.10 -6.34
C ALA A 7 4.36 6.09 -7.18
N PHE A 8 4.85 4.85 -7.30
CA PHE A 8 4.11 3.78 -7.96
C PHE A 8 2.76 3.50 -7.28
N MET A 9 2.70 3.49 -5.94
CA MET A 9 1.44 3.32 -5.21
C MET A 9 0.43 4.42 -5.57
N VAL A 10 0.87 5.67 -5.69
CA VAL A 10 -0.01 6.79 -6.06
C VAL A 10 -0.57 6.59 -7.47
N GLU A 11 0.27 6.24 -8.43
CA GLU A 11 -0.15 5.99 -9.81
C GLU A 11 -1.12 4.80 -9.90
N GLU A 12 -0.84 3.72 -9.18
CA GLU A 12 -1.74 2.56 -9.15
C GLU A 12 -3.11 2.90 -8.53
N ILE A 13 -3.15 3.80 -7.54
CA ILE A 13 -4.41 4.28 -6.94
C ILE A 13 -5.20 5.15 -7.93
N LYS A 14 -4.55 6.00 -8.72
CA LYS A 14 -5.22 6.76 -9.80
C LYS A 14 -5.83 5.82 -10.83
N ASN A 15 -5.08 4.80 -11.25
CA ASN A 15 -5.56 3.78 -12.19
C ASN A 15 -6.76 3.02 -11.61
N SER A 16 -6.64 2.56 -10.36
CA SER A 16 -7.70 1.83 -9.66
C SER A 16 -8.96 2.69 -9.49
N PHE A 17 -8.81 3.97 -9.14
CA PHE A 17 -9.93 4.91 -9.07
C PHE A 17 -10.64 5.04 -10.41
N THR A 18 -9.88 5.24 -11.48
CA THR A 18 -10.43 5.39 -12.84
C THR A 18 -11.21 4.15 -13.24
N CYS A 19 -10.64 2.95 -13.04
CA CYS A 19 -11.30 1.70 -13.36
C CYS A 19 -12.60 1.48 -12.55
N LEU A 20 -12.62 1.81 -11.26
CA LEU A 20 -13.75 1.53 -10.38
C LEU A 20 -14.86 2.59 -10.46
N PHE A 21 -14.50 3.87 -10.53
CA PHE A 21 -15.46 4.97 -10.32
C PHE A 21 -15.64 5.86 -11.54
N ASN A 22 -14.70 5.86 -12.48
CA ASN A 22 -14.78 6.69 -13.68
C ASN A 22 -14.27 5.95 -14.94
N PRO A 23 -14.86 4.80 -15.31
CA PRO A 23 -14.38 4.00 -16.44
C PRO A 23 -14.50 4.73 -17.79
N LEU A 24 -15.39 5.74 -17.87
CA LEU A 24 -15.58 6.59 -19.04
C LEU A 24 -14.63 7.79 -19.07
N GLN A 25 -13.81 7.99 -18.03
CA GLN A 25 -12.86 9.10 -17.91
C GLN A 25 -13.51 10.48 -18.10
N LEU A 26 -14.70 10.65 -17.51
CA LEU A 26 -15.39 11.93 -17.51
C LEU A 26 -14.56 12.95 -16.73
N HIS A 27 -14.41 14.15 -17.29
CA HIS A 27 -13.56 15.20 -16.73
C HIS A 27 -14.36 16.03 -15.71
N ASP A 28 -14.74 15.40 -14.60
CA ASP A 28 -15.32 16.10 -13.46
C ASP A 28 -14.23 16.72 -12.55
N ASP A 29 -14.64 17.67 -11.71
CA ASP A 29 -13.72 18.40 -10.82
C ASP A 29 -12.94 17.48 -9.88
N THR A 30 -13.54 16.39 -9.40
CA THR A 30 -12.89 15.44 -8.51
C THR A 30 -11.86 14.60 -9.25
N TYR A 31 -12.18 14.14 -10.46
CA TYR A 31 -11.27 13.40 -11.32
C TYR A 31 -10.06 14.25 -11.71
N LEU A 32 -10.30 15.50 -12.10
CA LEU A 32 -9.22 16.45 -12.39
C LEU A 32 -8.34 16.69 -11.17
N GLN A 33 -8.92 16.87 -9.99
CA GLN A 33 -8.18 16.99 -8.74
C GLN A 33 -7.28 15.76 -8.51
N ILE A 34 -7.82 14.54 -8.63
CA ILE A 34 -7.06 13.30 -8.41
C ILE A 34 -5.87 13.19 -9.38
N LEU A 35 -6.06 13.56 -10.64
CA LEU A 35 -4.98 13.48 -11.63
C LEU A 35 -3.91 14.55 -11.43
N GLN A 36 -4.31 15.76 -11.04
CA GLN A 36 -3.45 16.94 -11.04
C GLN A 36 -2.82 17.26 -9.67
N GLN A 37 -3.36 16.76 -8.55
CA GLN A 37 -2.88 17.09 -7.21
C GLN A 37 -1.44 16.59 -7.00
N PRO A 38 -0.45 17.49 -6.89
CA PRO A 38 0.96 17.08 -6.78
C PRO A 38 1.41 16.89 -5.34
N ASN A 39 0.72 17.49 -4.36
CA ASN A 39 1.21 17.67 -3.00
C ASN A 39 0.24 17.12 -1.95
N PHE A 40 0.76 16.23 -1.11
CA PHE A 40 0.10 15.74 0.10
C PHE A 40 1.17 15.30 1.12
N PRO A 41 0.83 15.22 2.42
CA PRO A 41 1.76 14.73 3.42
C PRO A 41 2.11 13.25 3.19
N ALA A 42 3.36 12.97 2.83
CA ALA A 42 3.82 11.61 2.55
C ALA A 42 3.84 10.69 3.79
N THR A 43 3.67 11.23 5.00
CA THR A 43 3.74 10.50 6.27
C THR A 43 2.74 9.36 6.34
N HIS A 44 1.48 9.59 5.97
CA HIS A 44 0.44 8.56 6.00
C HIS A 44 0.68 7.46 4.97
N LEU A 45 1.06 7.84 3.74
CA LEU A 45 1.40 6.88 2.69
C LEU A 45 2.61 6.02 3.08
N GLN A 46 3.61 6.63 3.71
CA GLN A 46 4.80 5.94 4.21
C GLN A 46 4.45 4.89 5.27
N VAL A 47 3.48 5.18 6.15
CA VAL A 47 3.00 4.20 7.14
C VAL A 47 2.40 2.98 6.44
N ILE A 48 1.59 3.19 5.40
CA ILE A 48 0.99 2.10 4.62
C ILE A 48 2.07 1.30 3.87
N TYR A 49 3.01 1.98 3.22
CA TYR A 49 4.14 1.32 2.55
C TYR A 49 4.93 0.43 3.52
N ARG A 50 5.26 0.94 4.71
CA ARG A 50 5.99 0.20 5.74
C ARG A 50 5.20 -0.97 6.30
N GLN A 51 3.87 -0.85 6.41
CA GLN A 51 3.03 -1.98 6.80
C GLN A 51 3.12 -3.09 5.74
N LEU A 52 2.94 -2.77 4.47
CA LEU A 52 3.03 -3.76 3.39
C LEU A 52 4.41 -4.41 3.33
N SER A 53 5.49 -3.64 3.46
CA SER A 53 6.84 -4.20 3.49
C SER A 53 7.09 -5.08 4.72
N GLY A 54 6.52 -4.72 5.87
CA GLY A 54 6.52 -5.54 7.08
C GLY A 54 5.79 -6.87 6.88
N ILE A 55 4.63 -6.85 6.21
CA ILE A 55 3.86 -8.06 5.88
C ILE A 55 4.63 -8.95 4.90
N TYR A 56 5.29 -8.36 3.91
CA TYR A 56 6.15 -9.10 2.99
C TYR A 56 7.28 -9.79 3.74
N ARG A 57 7.99 -9.07 4.60
CA ARG A 57 9.06 -9.64 5.42
C ARG A 57 8.56 -10.75 6.35
N LEU A 58 7.34 -10.61 6.89
CA LEU A 58 6.73 -11.67 7.71
C LEU A 58 6.46 -12.95 6.89
N ARG A 59 6.02 -12.81 5.64
CA ARG A 59 5.64 -13.93 4.77
C ARG A 59 6.83 -14.60 4.08
N TYR A 60 7.87 -13.85 3.74
CA TYR A 60 9.00 -14.31 2.92
C TYR A 60 10.37 -14.17 3.62
N GLY A 61 10.38 -13.88 4.92
CA GLY A 61 11.60 -13.56 5.69
C GLY A 61 12.64 -14.67 5.79
N SER A 62 12.29 -15.92 5.46
CA SER A 62 13.19 -17.08 5.44
C SER A 62 14.13 -17.11 4.22
N ASN A 63 13.99 -16.19 3.26
CA ASN A 63 14.77 -16.18 2.01
C ASN A 63 16.24 -15.69 2.16
N GLN A 64 16.86 -15.84 3.33
CA GLN A 64 18.23 -15.36 3.57
C GLN A 64 19.34 -16.33 3.15
N LEU A 65 18.99 -17.55 2.72
CA LEU A 65 19.95 -18.62 2.40
C LEU A 65 19.79 -19.22 0.99
N GLU A 66 19.01 -18.58 0.10
CA GLU A 66 18.91 -19.04 -1.28
C GLU A 66 20.22 -18.78 -2.05
N LEU A 67 20.90 -19.84 -2.49
CA LEU A 67 22.08 -19.72 -3.34
C LEU A 67 21.71 -19.09 -4.68
N LEU A 68 22.26 -17.91 -4.95
CA LEU A 68 22.08 -17.20 -6.21
C LEU A 68 23.22 -17.55 -7.16
N PHE A 69 22.87 -18.18 -8.28
CA PHE A 69 23.82 -18.56 -9.33
C PHE A 69 23.84 -17.56 -10.51
N ASP A 70 23.04 -16.50 -10.43
CA ASP A 70 22.88 -15.46 -11.46
C ASP A 70 23.83 -14.26 -11.28
N GLY A 71 24.68 -14.30 -10.25
CA GLY A 71 25.65 -13.24 -9.94
C GLY A 71 25.05 -12.00 -9.27
N LYS A 72 23.74 -11.98 -8.97
CA LYS A 72 23.11 -10.88 -8.23
C LYS A 72 23.38 -10.98 -6.74
N SER A 73 23.40 -9.83 -6.08
CA SER A 73 23.39 -9.80 -4.61
C SER A 73 22.02 -10.20 -4.06
N HIS A 74 22.01 -10.79 -2.86
CA HIS A 74 20.75 -11.05 -2.14
C HIS A 74 19.91 -9.79 -1.93
N PHE A 75 20.56 -8.64 -1.81
CA PHE A 75 19.87 -7.36 -1.67
C PHE A 75 19.13 -6.98 -2.95
N GLU A 76 19.77 -7.05 -4.12
CA GLU A 76 19.14 -6.76 -5.41
C GLU A 76 17.97 -7.70 -5.67
N LYS A 77 18.15 -9.01 -5.45
CA LYS A 77 17.04 -9.97 -5.58
C LYS A 77 15.89 -9.64 -4.64
N TYR A 78 16.19 -9.33 -3.37
CA TYR A 78 15.16 -8.93 -2.41
C TYR A 78 14.39 -7.70 -2.88
N GLN A 79 15.09 -6.70 -3.45
CA GLN A 79 14.45 -5.49 -3.98
C GLN A 79 13.54 -5.82 -5.16
N GLU A 80 13.99 -6.64 -6.11
CA GLU A 80 13.21 -7.08 -7.27
C GLU A 80 11.95 -7.85 -6.84
N ASP A 81 12.12 -8.85 -5.96
CA ASP A 81 11.03 -9.68 -5.45
C ASP A 81 10.01 -8.84 -4.67
N TRP A 82 10.50 -7.94 -3.80
CA TRP A 82 9.64 -7.02 -3.06
C TRP A 82 8.85 -6.12 -4.00
N SER A 83 9.50 -5.47 -4.96
CA SER A 83 8.85 -4.59 -5.93
C SER A 83 7.80 -5.34 -6.76
N ALA A 84 8.10 -6.55 -7.22
CA ALA A 84 7.14 -7.38 -7.96
C ALA A 84 5.94 -7.78 -7.08
N CYS A 85 6.20 -8.18 -5.83
CA CYS A 85 5.16 -8.56 -4.88
C CYS A 85 4.24 -7.38 -4.54
N LEU A 86 4.83 -6.22 -4.25
CA LEU A 86 4.09 -4.99 -3.96
C LEU A 86 3.18 -4.61 -5.13
N LYS A 87 3.70 -4.59 -6.37
CA LYS A 87 2.90 -4.30 -7.57
C LYS A 87 1.71 -5.26 -7.71
N SER A 88 1.93 -6.55 -7.48
CA SER A 88 0.88 -7.57 -7.51
C SER A 88 -0.17 -7.35 -6.42
N TRP A 89 0.26 -7.01 -5.21
CA TRP A 89 -0.65 -6.73 -4.10
C TRP A 89 -1.46 -5.46 -4.32
N LEU A 90 -0.86 -4.39 -4.82
CA LEU A 90 -1.56 -3.13 -5.09
C LEU A 90 -2.64 -3.31 -6.15
N ARG A 91 -2.37 -4.07 -7.22
CA ARG A 91 -3.38 -4.40 -8.24
C ARG A 91 -4.58 -5.15 -7.66
N LYS A 92 -4.34 -6.08 -6.74
CA LYS A 92 -5.40 -6.85 -6.08
C LYS A 92 -6.17 -6.02 -5.05
N LEU A 93 -5.48 -5.22 -4.25
CA LEU A 93 -6.11 -4.29 -3.31
C LEU A 93 -6.85 -3.17 -4.04
N GLY A 94 -6.37 -2.77 -5.22
CA GLY A 94 -6.97 -1.75 -6.09
C GLY A 94 -8.34 -2.14 -6.63
N THR A 95 -8.77 -3.40 -6.52
CA THR A 95 -10.14 -3.80 -6.84
C THR A 95 -11.11 -3.56 -5.67
N ASP A 96 -10.60 -3.32 -4.45
CA ASP A 96 -11.42 -3.01 -3.28
C ASP A 96 -11.70 -1.51 -3.20
N GLU A 97 -12.97 -1.13 -3.31
CA GLU A 97 -13.39 0.27 -3.25
C GLU A 97 -13.01 0.95 -1.94
N GLY A 98 -13.07 0.22 -0.82
CA GLY A 98 -12.76 0.74 0.50
C GLY A 98 -11.29 1.14 0.61
N PHE A 99 -10.40 0.32 0.07
CA PHE A 99 -8.98 0.54 0.02
C PHE A 99 -8.65 1.76 -0.84
N VAL A 100 -9.21 1.83 -2.05
CA VAL A 100 -8.99 2.96 -2.96
C VAL A 100 -9.47 4.27 -2.35
N LYS A 101 -10.68 4.31 -1.77
CA LYS A 101 -11.20 5.51 -1.09
C LYS A 101 -10.34 5.94 0.10
N ALA A 102 -9.85 4.99 0.89
CA ALA A 102 -8.98 5.28 2.03
C ALA A 102 -7.62 5.84 1.58
N MET A 103 -7.01 5.23 0.56
CA MET A 103 -5.74 5.65 -0.03
C MET A 103 -5.83 7.04 -0.66
N LEU A 104 -6.92 7.35 -1.38
CA LEU A 104 -7.15 8.69 -1.93
C LEU A 104 -7.23 9.75 -0.83
N ARG A 105 -7.94 9.47 0.27
CA ARG A 105 -8.10 10.42 1.39
C ARG A 105 -6.81 10.72 2.15
N ILE A 106 -5.85 9.81 2.16
CA ILE A 106 -4.53 10.07 2.75
C ILE A 106 -3.53 10.69 1.75
N THR A 107 -3.90 10.76 0.47
CA THR A 107 -3.04 11.27 -0.62
C THR A 107 -3.72 12.39 -1.41
N LEU A 108 -4.30 12.08 -2.57
CA LEU A 108 -4.74 13.02 -3.61
C LEU A 108 -5.99 13.83 -3.20
N LEU A 109 -6.78 13.30 -2.26
CA LEU A 109 -7.94 13.95 -1.66
C LEU A 109 -7.69 14.29 -0.18
N TYR A 110 -6.44 14.58 0.18
CA TYR A 110 -6.09 15.01 1.52
C TYR A 110 -6.81 16.31 1.88
N ASP A 111 -7.41 16.34 3.06
CA ASP A 111 -8.22 17.46 3.57
C ASP A 111 -7.68 17.96 4.92
N SER A 112 -7.70 17.10 5.94
CA SER A 112 -7.21 17.45 7.29
C SER A 112 -6.46 16.29 7.95
N PRO A 113 -5.55 16.58 8.92
CA PRO A 113 -4.77 15.53 9.60
C PRO A 113 -5.63 14.49 10.31
N THR A 114 -6.75 14.92 10.93
CA THR A 114 -7.65 14.01 11.64
C THR A 114 -8.33 13.05 10.68
N ARG A 115 -8.85 13.56 9.56
CA ARG A 115 -9.48 12.74 8.51
C ARG A 115 -8.48 11.79 7.85
N ALA A 116 -7.27 12.26 7.58
CA ALA A 116 -6.19 11.42 7.06
C ALA A 116 -5.83 10.30 8.05
N GLN A 117 -5.76 10.59 9.35
CA GLN A 117 -5.52 9.56 10.36
C GLN A 117 -6.63 8.50 10.42
N PHE A 118 -7.90 8.91 10.32
CA PHE A 118 -9.02 7.97 10.24
C PHE A 118 -8.96 7.10 8.98
N ALA A 119 -8.64 7.71 7.83
CA ALA A 119 -8.48 7.00 6.57
C ALA A 119 -7.29 6.03 6.61
N GLU A 120 -6.16 6.43 7.21
CA GLU A 120 -5.01 5.56 7.44
C GLU A 120 -5.41 4.34 8.28
N ASN A 121 -6.10 4.54 9.41
CA ASN A 121 -6.55 3.44 10.26
C ASN A 121 -7.50 2.49 9.52
N ARG A 122 -8.41 3.03 8.71
CA ARG A 122 -9.29 2.21 7.86
C ARG A 122 -8.50 1.40 6.83
N CYS A 123 -7.52 2.02 6.19
CA CYS A 123 -6.62 1.36 5.24
C CYS A 123 -5.84 0.22 5.89
N LYS A 124 -5.28 0.46 7.09
CA LYS A 124 -4.60 -0.58 7.88
C LYS A 124 -5.50 -1.78 8.14
N THR A 125 -6.74 -1.56 8.56
CA THR A 125 -7.71 -2.64 8.79
C THR A 125 -7.97 -3.44 7.52
N LEU A 126 -8.24 -2.78 6.39
CA LEU A 126 -8.47 -3.45 5.12
C LEU A 126 -7.28 -4.29 4.66
N ILE A 127 -6.07 -3.76 4.83
CA ILE A 127 -4.83 -4.50 4.56
C ILE A 127 -4.74 -5.74 5.46
N ASN A 128 -4.99 -5.60 6.76
CA ASN A 128 -4.93 -6.72 7.69
C ASN A 128 -5.97 -7.79 7.35
N ASP A 129 -7.19 -7.39 7.02
CA ASP A 129 -8.28 -8.29 6.63
C ASP A 129 -7.90 -9.04 5.35
N TYR A 130 -7.40 -8.34 4.33
CA TYR A 130 -6.95 -8.93 3.07
C TYR A 130 -5.82 -9.96 3.27
N PHE A 131 -4.90 -9.69 4.20
CA PHE A 131 -3.80 -10.60 4.52
C PHE A 131 -4.09 -11.59 5.66
N GLY A 132 -5.31 -11.63 6.20
CA GLY A 132 -5.69 -12.52 7.31
C GLY A 132 -4.82 -12.33 8.56
N LEU A 133 -4.41 -11.09 8.86
CA LEU A 133 -3.53 -10.78 9.98
C LEU A 133 -4.35 -10.47 11.23
N LEU A 134 -4.13 -11.26 12.27
CA LEU A 134 -4.71 -11.03 13.58
C LEU A 134 -3.79 -10.11 14.37
N ILE A 135 -4.26 -8.91 14.69
CA ILE A 135 -3.59 -8.02 15.65
C ILE A 135 -4.00 -8.46 17.05
N ILE A 136 -3.10 -9.16 17.75
CA ILE A 136 -3.32 -9.51 19.17
C ILE A 136 -2.62 -8.47 20.04
N LYS A 137 -3.39 -7.64 20.74
CA LYS A 137 -2.86 -6.76 21.80
C LYS A 137 -2.60 -7.59 23.06
N ARG A 138 -1.33 -7.81 23.42
CA ARG A 138 -0.93 -8.36 24.73
C ARG A 138 -0.09 -7.32 25.48
N LYS A 139 -0.56 -6.87 26.64
CA LYS A 139 0.18 -6.00 27.58
C LYS A 139 0.89 -4.79 26.91
N GLY A 140 0.20 -4.09 26.01
CA GLY A 140 0.74 -2.90 25.33
C GLY A 140 1.65 -3.18 24.12
N THR A 141 1.99 -4.44 23.83
CA THR A 141 2.76 -4.82 22.63
C THR A 141 1.83 -5.35 21.54
N LEU A 142 1.99 -4.84 20.32
CA LEU A 142 1.27 -5.31 19.13
C LEU A 142 2.05 -6.46 18.50
N LEU A 143 1.50 -7.67 18.56
CA LEU A 143 2.04 -8.84 17.86
C LEU A 143 1.18 -9.13 16.63
N LEU A 144 1.83 -9.22 15.46
CA LEU A 144 1.21 -9.70 14.23
C LEU A 144 1.23 -11.23 14.22
N LYS A 145 0.07 -11.85 14.06
CA LYS A 145 -0.06 -13.30 13.84
C LYS A 145 -0.84 -13.58 12.57
N THR A 146 -0.46 -14.61 11.83
CA THR A 146 -1.26 -15.16 10.74
C THR A 146 -2.44 -15.95 11.32
N GLY A 147 -3.66 -15.68 10.87
CA GLY A 147 -4.81 -16.54 11.15
C GLY A 147 -4.55 -17.95 10.59
N SER A 148 -4.78 -18.97 11.42
CA SER A 148 -4.70 -20.38 11.04
C SER A 148 -5.93 -20.79 10.23
#